data_AF-A0A7Z9WLZ0-F1
#
_entry.id   AF-A0A7Z9WLZ0-F1
#
_cell.length_a   1.000
_cell.length_b   1.000
_cell.length_c   1.000
_cell.angle_alpha   90.00
_cell.angle_beta   90.00
_cell.angle_gamma   90.00
#
_symmetry.space_group_name_H-M   'P 1'
#
loop_
_entity.id
_entity.type
_entity.pdbx_description
1 polymer ?
#
loop_
_entity_poly.entity_id
_entity_poly.type
_entity_poly.pdbx_seq_one_letter_code
_entity_poly.pdbx_strand_id
1 'polypeptide(L)'
;MGGIIAAVRAGSVAEELGLRPGDELLSINGHPLRDIIDYRFYGAEEELELVIRRDGQRLVCLVERGYGEELGIEFVEPTFDGVRHCNNRCPFCFVDQLPRGMRRSLYIKDDDYRLSFLFGNFVTLTNLTEADWQRLAEQRLSPLYVSVHATDLALRRRLLGNPSAPDILQQIGRLGELGIQVHAQIVLIPGLNDGEPLARTVADLAALHPTVQSIAVIPVGLTKHRPPGLR
;
A
#
# COMPACT_ATOMS: atom_id res chain seq x y z
N MET A 1 -10.60 11.34 10.58
CA MET A 1 -9.26 11.91 10.42
C MET A 1 -9.17 12.45 9.02
N GLY A 2 -8.38 13.49 8.79
CA GLY A 2 -8.11 14.06 7.48
C GLY A 2 -6.62 14.27 7.24
N GLY A 3 -6.27 14.69 6.04
CA GLY A 3 -4.89 14.93 5.65
C GLY A 3 -4.43 16.31 6.07
N ILE A 4 -3.29 16.39 6.77
CA ILE A 4 -2.66 17.67 7.09
C ILE A 4 -2.00 18.23 5.83
N ILE A 5 -2.36 19.45 5.45
CA ILE A 5 -1.78 20.18 4.33
C ILE A 5 -0.36 20.61 4.71
N ALA A 6 0.62 20.13 3.95
CA ALA A 6 2.01 20.53 4.07
C ALA A 6 2.29 21.80 3.27
N ALA A 7 1.75 21.88 2.05
CA ALA A 7 1.93 23.01 1.16
C ALA A 7 0.70 23.21 0.27
N VAL A 8 0.51 24.46 -0.15
CA VAL A 8 -0.46 24.87 -1.16
C VAL A 8 0.31 25.50 -2.30
N ARG A 9 0.05 25.06 -3.53
CA ARG A 9 0.72 25.57 -4.73
C ARG A 9 0.22 27.00 -5.02
N ALA A 10 1.14 27.90 -5.33
CA ALA A 10 0.80 29.26 -5.74
C ALA A 10 -0.01 29.26 -7.06
N GLY A 11 -1.04 30.09 -7.14
CA GLY A 11 -1.98 30.16 -8.25
C GLY A 11 -2.87 28.93 -8.40
N SER A 12 -3.03 28.12 -7.34
CA SER A 12 -3.92 26.95 -7.36
C SER A 12 -5.28 27.27 -6.76
N VAL A 13 -6.25 26.42 -7.08
CA VAL A 13 -7.60 26.42 -6.54
C VAL A 13 -7.60 26.41 -5.00
N ALA A 14 -6.67 25.66 -4.38
CA ALA A 14 -6.52 25.66 -2.93
C ALA A 14 -6.07 27.01 -2.37
N GLU A 15 -5.22 27.77 -3.07
CA GLU A 15 -4.83 29.11 -2.66
C GLU A 15 -5.99 30.10 -2.78
N GLU A 16 -6.77 30.01 -3.86
CA GLU A 16 -7.97 30.84 -4.08
C GLU A 16 -9.03 30.60 -2.99
N LEU A 17 -9.18 29.35 -2.55
CA LEU A 17 -10.00 28.96 -1.41
C LEU A 17 -9.44 29.42 -0.05
N GLY A 18 -8.24 29.99 -0.04
CA GLY A 18 -7.55 30.41 1.17
C GLY A 18 -7.10 29.25 2.07
N LEU A 19 -6.93 28.05 1.50
CA LEU A 19 -6.30 26.92 2.20
C LEU A 19 -4.83 27.23 2.46
N ARG A 20 -4.28 26.69 3.55
CA ARG A 20 -2.90 26.96 3.95
C ARG A 20 -2.26 25.75 4.63
N PRO A 21 -0.91 25.71 4.70
CA PRO A 21 -0.20 24.72 5.50
C PRO A 21 -0.75 24.65 6.94
N GLY A 22 -0.94 23.44 7.45
CA GLY A 22 -1.48 23.17 8.78
C GLY A 22 -2.99 22.97 8.84
N ASP A 23 -3.74 23.29 7.79
CA ASP A 23 -5.14 22.87 7.70
C ASP A 23 -5.24 21.34 7.58
N GLU A 24 -6.32 20.75 8.09
CA GLU A 24 -6.63 19.34 7.94
C GLU A 24 -7.82 19.17 6.99
N LEU A 25 -7.61 18.60 5.80
CA LEU A 25 -8.69 18.28 4.86
C LEU A 25 -9.38 16.98 5.26
N LEU A 26 -10.64 17.08 5.69
CA LEU A 26 -11.40 15.98 6.28
C LEU A 26 -12.17 15.15 5.24
N SER A 27 -12.85 15.81 4.30
CA SER A 27 -13.69 15.15 3.31
C SER A 27 -13.81 15.96 2.03
N ILE A 28 -14.13 15.27 0.94
CA ILE A 28 -14.51 15.83 -0.36
C ILE A 28 -15.86 15.23 -0.74
N ASN A 29 -16.85 16.05 -1.10
CA ASN A 29 -18.18 15.61 -1.53
C ASN A 29 -18.83 14.63 -0.54
N GLY A 30 -18.68 14.90 0.75
CA GLY A 30 -19.19 14.05 1.84
C GLY A 30 -18.37 12.77 2.11
N HIS A 31 -17.35 12.46 1.31
CA HIS A 31 -16.50 11.28 1.49
C HIS A 31 -15.30 11.60 2.41
N PRO A 32 -15.17 10.94 3.59
CA PRO A 32 -14.02 11.12 4.46
C PRO A 32 -12.73 10.66 3.77
N LEU A 33 -11.67 11.47 3.87
CA LEU A 33 -10.39 11.12 3.27
C LEU A 33 -9.54 10.29 4.23
N ARG A 34 -9.11 9.12 3.77
CA ARG A 34 -8.21 8.23 4.52
C ARG A 34 -6.75 8.40 4.12
N ASP A 35 -6.51 8.92 2.93
CA ASP A 35 -5.19 9.02 2.30
C ASP A 35 -5.26 9.87 1.02
N ILE A 36 -4.12 10.03 0.36
CA ILE A 36 -4.02 10.79 -0.89
C ILE A 36 -4.73 10.12 -2.09
N ILE A 37 -5.06 8.83 -2.00
CA ILE A 37 -5.82 8.14 -3.06
C ILE A 37 -7.25 8.64 -3.05
N ASP A 38 -7.88 8.70 -1.86
CA ASP A 38 -9.22 9.28 -1.72
C ASP A 38 -9.26 10.74 -2.18
N TYR A 39 -8.24 11.53 -1.81
CA TYR A 39 -8.12 12.90 -2.26
C TYR A 39 -8.11 13.00 -3.80
N ARG A 40 -7.32 12.18 -4.47
CA ARG A 40 -7.25 12.16 -5.95
C ARG A 40 -8.53 11.63 -6.59
N PHE A 41 -9.17 10.64 -5.96
CA PHE A 41 -10.35 9.99 -6.49
C PHE A 41 -11.58 10.88 -6.38
N TYR A 42 -11.93 11.34 -5.18
CA TYR A 42 -13.09 12.23 -4.97
C TYR A 42 -12.81 13.65 -5.44
N GLY A 43 -11.55 14.09 -5.41
CA GLY A 43 -11.13 15.34 -6.02
C GLY A 43 -11.01 15.29 -7.55
N ALA A 44 -11.48 14.25 -8.24
CA ALA A 44 -11.52 14.26 -9.71
C ALA A 44 -12.76 14.97 -10.28
N GLU A 45 -13.78 15.21 -9.44
CA GLU A 45 -15.01 15.91 -9.83
C GLU A 45 -14.77 17.43 -10.02
N GLU A 46 -15.61 18.06 -10.85
CA GLU A 46 -15.52 19.50 -11.15
C GLU A 46 -16.08 20.35 -9.99
N GLU A 47 -17.25 19.96 -9.46
CA GLU A 47 -17.88 20.60 -8.30
C GLU A 47 -17.42 19.89 -7.02
N LEU A 48 -16.76 20.64 -6.14
CA LEU A 48 -16.18 20.10 -4.91
C LEU A 48 -16.67 20.85 -3.68
N GLU A 49 -17.23 20.08 -2.74
CA GLU A 49 -17.41 20.47 -1.36
C GLU A 49 -16.27 19.92 -0.51
N LEU A 50 -15.36 20.80 -0.10
CA LEU A 50 -14.25 20.48 0.79
C LEU A 50 -14.66 20.81 2.22
N VAL A 51 -14.50 19.85 3.13
CA VAL A 51 -14.61 20.10 4.58
C VAL A 51 -13.21 20.09 5.18
N ILE A 52 -12.78 21.22 5.71
CA ILE A 52 -11.48 21.35 6.39
C ILE A 52 -11.66 21.58 7.89
N ARG A 53 -10.59 21.33 8.64
CA ARG A 53 -10.43 21.79 10.02
C ARG A 53 -9.25 22.74 10.12
N ARG A 54 -9.50 23.90 10.72
CA ARG A 54 -8.51 24.94 11.00
C ARG A 54 -8.73 25.44 12.43
N ASP A 55 -7.69 25.40 13.25
CA ASP A 55 -7.73 25.88 14.64
C ASP A 55 -8.91 25.28 15.45
N GLY A 56 -9.22 24.01 15.20
CA GLY A 56 -10.33 23.27 15.83
C GLY A 56 -11.72 23.53 15.24
N GLN A 57 -11.87 24.51 14.35
CA GLN A 57 -13.13 24.83 13.68
C GLN A 57 -13.26 24.08 12.36
N ARG A 58 -14.48 23.62 12.04
CA ARG A 58 -14.79 23.03 10.73
C ARG A 58 -15.27 24.12 9.78
N LEU A 59 -14.70 24.16 8.58
CA LEU A 59 -15.06 25.08 7.52
C LEU A 59 -15.46 24.27 6.29
N VAL A 60 -16.45 24.76 5.56
CA VAL A 60 -16.89 24.20 4.28
C VAL A 60 -16.50 25.18 3.18
N CYS A 61 -15.80 24.67 2.17
CA CYS A 61 -15.37 25.41 1.00
C CYS A 61 -15.99 24.77 -0.23
N LEU A 62 -16.69 25.57 -1.04
CA LEU A 62 -17.25 25.13 -2.30
C LEU A 62 -16.39 25.68 -3.43
N VAL A 63 -16.04 24.83 -4.39
CA VAL A 63 -15.28 25.25 -5.56
C VAL A 63 -15.71 24.50 -6.81
N GLU A 64 -15.71 25.21 -7.92
CA GLU A 64 -15.87 24.65 -9.26
C GLU A 64 -14.50 24.71 -9.95
N ARG A 65 -14.02 23.58 -10.45
CA ARG A 65 -12.72 23.46 -11.10
C ARG A 65 -12.85 23.32 -12.60
N GLY A 66 -11.88 23.90 -13.31
CA GLY A 66 -11.72 23.62 -14.72
C GLY A 66 -11.37 22.13 -14.95
N TYR A 67 -11.79 21.60 -16.10
CA TYR A 67 -11.43 20.23 -16.50
C TYR A 67 -9.91 20.02 -16.46
N GLY A 68 -9.46 19.07 -15.65
CA GLY A 68 -8.03 18.73 -15.50
C GLY A 68 -7.19 19.71 -14.66
N GLU A 69 -7.77 20.78 -14.14
CA GLU A 69 -7.10 21.70 -13.22
C GLU A 69 -6.90 21.05 -11.86
N GLU A 70 -5.70 20.98 -11.29
CA GLU A 70 -5.46 20.37 -9.98
C GLU A 70 -5.82 21.28 -8.80
N LEU A 71 -6.26 20.70 -7.67
CA LEU A 71 -6.48 21.45 -6.42
C LEU A 71 -5.21 22.13 -5.87
N GLY A 72 -4.02 21.56 -6.12
CA GLY A 72 -2.76 22.14 -5.68
C GLY A 72 -2.39 21.93 -4.20
N ILE A 73 -2.96 20.91 -3.55
CA ILE A 73 -2.65 20.55 -2.16
C ILE A 73 -1.57 19.45 -2.11
N GLU A 74 -0.56 19.66 -1.26
CA GLU A 74 0.40 18.64 -0.86
C GLU A 74 0.18 18.27 0.62
N PHE A 75 0.20 16.97 0.93
CA PHE A 75 -0.03 16.45 2.28
C PHE A 75 1.28 16.08 2.98
N VAL A 76 1.29 16.17 4.31
CA VAL A 76 2.45 15.76 5.14
C VAL A 76 2.72 14.26 5.01
N GLU A 77 1.66 13.45 5.01
CA GLU A 77 1.75 11.99 4.88
C GLU A 77 0.84 11.50 3.76
N PRO A 78 1.21 10.41 3.06
CA PRO A 78 0.36 9.81 2.03
C PRO A 78 -0.88 9.13 2.60
N THR A 79 -0.82 8.69 3.86
CA THR A 79 -1.89 8.01 4.60
C THR A 79 -2.24 8.81 5.84
N PHE A 80 -3.52 9.11 6.07
CA PHE A 80 -3.94 10.04 7.12
C PHE A 80 -4.28 9.36 8.45
N ASP A 81 -4.40 8.03 8.43
CA ASP A 81 -4.58 7.16 9.59
C ASP A 81 -3.29 6.38 9.95
N GLY A 82 -2.16 6.75 9.33
CA GLY A 82 -0.87 6.08 9.46
C GLY A 82 -0.72 4.84 8.59
N VAL A 83 0.48 4.27 8.62
CA VAL A 83 0.87 3.11 7.82
C VAL A 83 0.32 1.83 8.45
N ARG A 84 -0.25 0.94 7.65
CA ARG A 84 -0.65 -0.40 8.11
C ARG A 84 0.57 -1.29 8.33
N HIS A 85 0.59 -1.93 9.48
CA HIS A 85 1.71 -2.77 9.87
C HIS A 85 1.52 -4.23 9.40
N CYS A 86 2.64 -4.84 9.03
CA CYS A 86 2.73 -6.24 8.68
C CYS A 86 2.40 -7.14 9.88
N ASN A 87 1.57 -8.17 9.65
CA ASN A 87 1.24 -9.18 10.66
C ASN A 87 2.10 -10.46 10.55
N ASN A 88 3.08 -10.48 9.64
CA ASN A 88 3.95 -11.62 9.40
C ASN A 88 5.21 -11.62 10.28
N ARG A 89 5.70 -12.82 10.57
CA ARG A 89 6.89 -13.11 11.38
C ARG A 89 7.94 -13.86 10.57
N CYS A 90 8.15 -13.39 9.33
CA CYS A 90 9.10 -14.01 8.42
C CYS A 90 10.48 -14.10 9.10
N PRO A 91 11.12 -15.29 9.16
CA PRO A 91 12.39 -15.42 9.84
C PRO A 91 13.51 -14.59 9.18
N PHE A 92 13.30 -14.20 7.93
CA PHE A 92 14.19 -13.37 7.10
C PHE A 92 13.76 -11.89 7.03
N CYS A 93 12.82 -11.43 7.85
CA CYS A 93 12.36 -10.04 7.81
C CYS A 93 13.52 -9.07 8.05
N PHE A 94 13.83 -8.20 7.08
CA PHE A 94 14.97 -7.29 7.18
C PHE A 94 14.84 -6.32 8.36
N VAL A 95 13.63 -5.82 8.62
CA VAL A 95 13.35 -4.89 9.71
C VAL A 95 13.63 -5.52 11.08
N ASP A 96 13.25 -6.79 11.27
CA ASP A 96 13.52 -7.54 12.51
C ASP A 96 15.03 -7.82 12.70
N GLN A 97 15.83 -7.68 11.64
CA GLN A 97 17.29 -7.84 11.66
C GLN A 97 18.04 -6.49 11.80
N LEU A 98 17.36 -5.38 12.10
CA LEU A 98 18.03 -4.10 12.33
C LEU A 98 18.64 -4.03 13.75
N PRO A 99 19.81 -3.38 13.92
CA PRO A 99 20.37 -3.15 15.26
C PRO A 99 19.44 -2.26 16.09
N ARG A 100 19.55 -2.31 17.42
CA ARG A 100 18.82 -1.42 18.33
C ARG A 100 19.35 0.01 18.28
N GLY A 101 18.49 0.98 18.62
CA GLY A 101 18.86 2.40 18.76
C GLY A 101 18.83 3.21 17.47
N MET A 102 18.31 2.66 16.37
CA MET A 102 18.09 3.41 15.14
C MET A 102 16.84 4.30 15.20
N ARG A 103 16.63 5.13 14.16
CA ARG A 103 15.44 5.97 14.03
C ARG A 103 14.18 5.09 14.05
N ARG A 104 13.15 5.52 14.78
CA ARG A 104 11.90 4.76 14.94
C ARG A 104 11.25 4.36 13.61
N SER A 105 11.30 5.24 12.61
CA SER A 105 10.75 4.99 11.28
C SER A 105 11.37 3.80 10.56
N LEU A 106 12.62 3.44 10.88
CA LEU A 106 13.28 2.27 10.27
C LEU A 106 12.75 0.93 10.82
N TYR A 107 12.06 0.95 11.96
CA TYR A 107 11.45 -0.26 12.54
C TYR A 107 10.00 -0.48 12.13
N ILE A 108 9.46 0.35 11.23
CA ILE A 108 8.11 0.16 10.70
C ILE A 108 8.16 -0.95 9.67
N LYS A 109 7.41 -2.03 9.93
CA LYS A 109 7.15 -3.10 8.96
C LYS A 109 5.86 -2.76 8.25
N ASP A 110 5.94 -2.11 7.10
CA ASP A 110 4.75 -1.83 6.31
C ASP A 110 4.24 -3.09 5.60
N ASP A 111 2.93 -3.14 5.43
CA ASP A 111 2.22 -4.10 4.59
C ASP A 111 0.92 -3.44 4.13
N ASP A 112 1.05 -2.26 3.52
CA ASP A 112 -0.06 -1.36 3.21
C ASP A 112 -0.28 -1.29 1.69
N TYR A 113 -1.41 -1.82 1.21
CA TYR A 113 -1.71 -1.85 -0.24
C TYR A 113 -1.76 -0.44 -0.84
N ARG A 114 -2.03 0.60 -0.04
CA ARG A 114 -2.03 1.99 -0.50
C ARG A 114 -0.63 2.42 -0.89
N LEU A 115 0.37 2.07 -0.08
CA LEU A 115 1.77 2.34 -0.39
C LEU A 115 2.28 1.46 -1.54
N SER A 116 1.71 0.27 -1.70
CA SER A 116 1.96 -0.58 -2.86
C SER A 116 1.54 0.11 -4.16
N PHE A 117 0.32 0.65 -4.21
CA PHE A 117 -0.16 1.40 -5.36
C PHE A 117 0.60 2.71 -5.58
N LEU A 118 0.85 3.47 -4.51
CA LEU A 118 1.45 4.81 -4.62
C LEU A 118 2.95 4.80 -4.93
N PHE A 119 3.69 3.86 -4.35
CA PHE A 119 5.17 3.87 -4.34
C PHE A 119 5.82 2.56 -4.76
N GLY A 120 5.03 1.52 -5.04
CA GLY A 120 5.55 0.21 -5.43
C GLY A 120 6.08 -0.65 -4.27
N ASN A 121 5.68 -0.35 -3.04
CA ASN A 121 6.03 -1.18 -1.89
C ASN A 121 5.41 -2.57 -2.01
N PHE A 122 6.17 -3.61 -1.67
CA PHE A 122 5.70 -4.99 -1.74
C PHE A 122 4.85 -5.35 -0.53
N VAL A 123 3.62 -5.80 -0.78
CA VAL A 123 2.67 -6.25 0.24
C VAL A 123 2.41 -7.74 0.16
N THR A 124 2.12 -8.37 1.28
CA THR A 124 1.87 -9.82 1.37
C THR A 124 0.40 -10.18 1.27
N LEU A 125 -0.49 -9.18 1.28
CA LEU A 125 -1.96 -9.31 1.26
C LEU A 125 -2.54 -10.06 2.48
N THR A 126 -1.76 -10.34 3.52
CA THR A 126 -2.21 -11.13 4.68
C THR A 126 -3.00 -10.33 5.71
N ASN A 127 -3.12 -9.02 5.54
CA ASN A 127 -3.82 -8.11 6.45
C ASN A 127 -4.98 -7.35 5.76
N LEU A 128 -5.39 -7.76 4.55
CA LEU A 128 -6.54 -7.17 3.88
C LEU A 128 -7.86 -7.60 4.52
N THR A 129 -8.72 -6.63 4.80
CA THR A 129 -10.10 -6.83 5.24
C THR A 129 -11.06 -6.83 4.05
N GLU A 130 -12.31 -7.26 4.24
CA GLU A 130 -13.30 -7.21 3.16
C GLU A 130 -13.62 -5.77 2.71
N ALA A 131 -13.57 -4.80 3.63
CA ALA A 131 -13.70 -3.38 3.28
C ALA A 131 -12.55 -2.90 2.37
N ASP A 132 -11.34 -3.45 2.55
CA ASP A 132 -10.22 -3.14 1.66
C ASP A 132 -10.42 -3.72 0.26
N TRP A 133 -10.94 -4.94 0.17
CA TRP A 133 -11.29 -5.55 -1.11
C TRP A 133 -12.38 -4.77 -1.85
N GLN A 134 -13.39 -4.28 -1.13
CA GLN A 134 -14.42 -3.41 -1.71
C GLN A 134 -13.81 -2.11 -2.25
N ARG A 135 -12.90 -1.50 -1.49
CA ARG A 135 -12.21 -0.29 -1.93
C ARG A 135 -11.31 -0.52 -3.15
N LEU A 136 -10.55 -1.62 -3.17
CA LEU A 136 -9.76 -2.03 -4.33
C LEU A 136 -10.65 -2.15 -5.58
N ALA A 137 -11.86 -2.68 -5.43
CA ALA A 137 -12.82 -2.81 -6.51
C ALA A 137 -13.38 -1.45 -6.97
N GLU A 138 -13.75 -0.58 -6.03
CA GLU A 138 -14.30 0.76 -6.29
C GLU A 138 -13.29 1.65 -7.01
N GLN A 139 -12.06 1.72 -6.49
CA GLN A 139 -11.04 2.67 -6.95
C GLN A 139 -10.05 2.07 -7.96
N ARG A 140 -10.17 0.77 -8.29
CA ARG A 140 -9.33 0.05 -9.26
C ARG A 140 -7.82 0.29 -9.07
N LEU A 141 -7.34 0.15 -7.84
CA LEU A 141 -5.97 0.47 -7.46
C LEU A 141 -4.96 -0.49 -8.10
N SER A 142 -4.42 -0.10 -9.25
CA SER A 142 -3.56 -0.91 -10.10
C SER A 142 -2.34 -0.11 -10.59
N PRO A 143 -1.14 -0.69 -10.63
CA PRO A 143 -0.80 -2.06 -10.21
C PRO A 143 -0.60 -2.19 -8.69
N LEU A 144 -0.59 -3.43 -8.20
CA LEU A 144 -0.11 -3.78 -6.86
C LEU A 144 1.17 -4.62 -6.94
N TYR A 145 2.07 -4.41 -6.00
CA TYR A 145 3.34 -5.11 -5.87
C TYR A 145 3.21 -6.14 -4.75
N VAL A 146 3.23 -7.43 -5.08
CA VAL A 146 2.83 -8.51 -4.18
C VAL A 146 4.01 -9.42 -3.85
N SER A 147 4.32 -9.56 -2.57
CA SER A 147 5.34 -10.48 -2.05
C SER A 147 4.74 -11.87 -1.84
N VAL A 148 4.99 -12.77 -2.78
CA VAL A 148 4.36 -14.10 -2.87
C VAL A 148 5.15 -15.13 -2.06
N HIS A 149 6.47 -15.16 -2.23
CA HIS A 149 7.44 -16.13 -1.66
C HIS A 149 7.25 -17.61 -2.06
N ALA A 150 6.03 -18.13 -2.05
CA ALA A 150 5.66 -19.47 -2.54
C ALA A 150 4.16 -19.53 -2.83
N THR A 151 3.75 -20.33 -3.80
CA THR A 151 2.32 -20.59 -4.08
C THR A 151 1.76 -21.78 -3.31
N ASP A 152 2.61 -22.72 -2.87
CA ASP A 152 2.20 -23.76 -1.93
C ASP A 152 1.81 -23.16 -0.58
N LEU A 153 0.55 -23.34 -0.17
CA LEU A 153 -0.02 -22.69 1.01
C LEU A 153 0.74 -23.02 2.30
N ALA A 154 1.13 -24.28 2.51
CA ALA A 154 1.83 -24.69 3.71
C ALA A 154 3.23 -24.09 3.77
N LEU A 155 3.96 -24.13 2.64
CA LEU A 155 5.26 -23.50 2.52
C LEU A 155 5.19 -21.99 2.70
N ARG A 156 4.19 -21.32 2.09
CA ARG A 156 3.99 -19.88 2.21
C ARG A 156 3.76 -19.46 3.66
N ARG A 157 2.87 -20.16 4.38
CA ARG A 157 2.62 -19.92 5.81
C ARG A 157 3.88 -20.08 6.66
N ARG A 158 4.70 -21.10 6.34
CA ARG A 158 6.00 -21.32 6.99
C ARG A 158 6.99 -20.18 6.70
N LEU A 159 7.10 -19.74 5.45
CA LEU A 159 7.97 -18.62 5.04
C LEU A 159 7.56 -17.31 5.73
N LEU A 160 6.26 -17.04 5.81
CA LEU A 160 5.74 -15.83 6.44
C LEU A 160 5.73 -15.88 7.98
N GLY A 161 5.95 -17.06 8.57
CA GLY A 161 5.72 -17.24 10.01
C GLY A 161 4.28 -16.89 10.40
N ASN A 162 3.32 -17.12 9.50
CA ASN A 162 1.92 -16.73 9.64
C ASN A 162 1.01 -17.93 9.30
N PRO A 163 0.49 -18.67 10.30
CA PRO A 163 -0.32 -19.86 10.05
C PRO A 163 -1.72 -19.56 9.49
N SER A 164 -2.21 -18.31 9.63
CA SER A 164 -3.49 -17.88 9.10
C SER A 164 -3.40 -17.18 7.75
N ALA A 165 -2.20 -17.09 7.15
CA ALA A 165 -2.03 -16.46 5.83
C ALA A 165 -2.98 -17.12 4.80
N PRO A 166 -3.75 -16.34 4.04
CA PRO A 166 -4.62 -16.86 2.99
C PRO A 166 -3.84 -17.47 1.83
N ASP A 167 -4.57 -18.19 0.98
CA ASP A 167 -4.07 -18.69 -0.30
C ASP A 167 -3.81 -17.53 -1.25
N ILE A 168 -2.55 -17.41 -1.67
CA ILE A 168 -2.10 -16.28 -2.49
C ILE A 168 -2.62 -16.35 -3.93
N LEU A 169 -2.81 -17.54 -4.48
CA LEU A 169 -3.34 -17.71 -5.83
C LEU A 169 -4.80 -17.29 -5.88
N GLN A 170 -5.58 -17.59 -4.84
CA GLN A 170 -6.96 -17.10 -4.72
C GLN A 170 -7.01 -15.57 -4.61
N GLN A 171 -6.12 -14.98 -3.81
CA GLN A 171 -6.04 -13.51 -3.67
C GLN A 171 -5.63 -12.82 -4.98
N ILE A 172 -4.64 -13.35 -5.69
CA ILE A 172 -4.23 -12.80 -7.00
C ILE A 172 -5.33 -13.01 -8.05
N GLY A 173 -6.03 -14.15 -8.03
CA GLY A 173 -7.20 -14.38 -8.88
C GLY A 173 -8.28 -13.32 -8.65
N ARG A 174 -8.61 -13.03 -7.39
CA ARG A 174 -9.54 -11.96 -7.01
C ARG A 174 -9.08 -10.59 -7.50
N LEU A 175 -7.78 -10.26 -7.39
CA LEU A 175 -7.23 -9.01 -7.97
C LEU A 175 -7.43 -8.96 -9.50
N GLY A 176 -7.24 -10.08 -10.19
CA GLY A 176 -7.46 -10.20 -11.62
C GLY A 176 -8.91 -9.96 -12.04
N GLU A 177 -9.87 -10.51 -11.32
CA GLU A 177 -11.31 -10.24 -11.51
C GLU A 177 -11.65 -8.76 -11.33
N LEU A 178 -10.88 -8.06 -10.49
CA LEU A 178 -10.99 -6.62 -10.29
C LEU A 178 -10.23 -5.78 -11.34
N GLY A 179 -9.57 -6.40 -12.32
CA GLY A 179 -8.74 -5.71 -13.32
C GLY A 179 -7.47 -5.11 -12.74
N ILE A 180 -7.02 -5.56 -11.57
CA ILE A 180 -5.81 -5.07 -10.91
C ILE A 180 -4.62 -5.91 -11.35
N GLN A 181 -3.62 -5.24 -11.92
CA GLN A 181 -2.36 -5.87 -12.31
C GLN A 181 -1.45 -6.11 -11.12
N VAL A 182 -0.65 -7.17 -11.18
CA VAL A 182 0.25 -7.60 -10.12
C VAL A 182 1.69 -7.71 -10.62
N HIS A 183 2.60 -7.06 -9.90
CA HIS A 183 4.03 -7.31 -9.97
C HIS A 183 4.45 -8.19 -8.78
N ALA A 184 4.79 -9.44 -9.04
CA ALA A 184 5.09 -10.42 -7.99
C ALA A 184 6.57 -10.39 -7.60
N GLN A 185 6.85 -10.61 -6.31
CA GLN A 185 8.19 -10.84 -5.78
C GLN A 185 8.28 -12.16 -5.02
N ILE A 186 9.41 -12.83 -5.17
CA ILE A 186 9.79 -14.03 -4.43
C ILE A 186 11.12 -13.74 -3.74
N VAL A 187 11.13 -13.76 -2.42
CA VAL A 187 12.36 -13.86 -1.64
C VAL A 187 12.79 -15.32 -1.60
N LEU A 188 13.93 -15.63 -2.21
CA LEU A 188 14.48 -16.97 -2.37
C LEU A 188 15.40 -17.31 -1.19
N ILE A 189 15.11 -18.43 -0.53
CA ILE A 189 15.83 -18.95 0.63
C ILE A 189 16.33 -20.36 0.28
N PRO A 190 17.66 -20.56 0.21
CA PRO A 190 18.23 -21.86 -0.09
C PRO A 190 17.75 -22.96 0.87
N GLY A 191 17.42 -24.13 0.30
CA GLY A 191 16.91 -25.29 1.02
C GLY A 191 15.49 -25.16 1.57
N LEU A 192 14.75 -24.10 1.22
CA LEU A 192 13.38 -23.87 1.70
C LEU A 192 12.38 -23.64 0.57
N ASN A 193 12.60 -22.64 -0.28
CA ASN A 193 11.74 -22.33 -1.42
C ASN A 193 12.52 -22.18 -2.73
N ASP A 194 13.67 -22.84 -2.83
CA ASP A 194 14.46 -23.02 -4.04
C ASP A 194 14.12 -24.34 -4.74
N GLY A 195 14.75 -24.61 -5.88
CA GLY A 195 14.53 -25.83 -6.66
C GLY A 195 13.09 -25.98 -7.12
N GLU A 196 12.48 -27.13 -6.82
CA GLU A 196 11.13 -27.46 -7.28
C GLU A 196 10.04 -26.52 -6.74
N PRO A 197 10.01 -26.15 -5.43
CA PRO A 197 9.13 -25.09 -4.94
C PRO A 197 9.19 -23.77 -5.73
N LEU A 198 10.39 -23.33 -6.13
CA LEU A 198 10.55 -22.12 -6.93
C LEU A 198 9.97 -22.31 -8.33
N ALA A 199 10.30 -23.41 -8.99
CA ALA A 199 9.80 -23.73 -10.33
C ALA A 199 8.27 -23.76 -10.36
N ARG A 200 7.64 -24.41 -9.37
CA ARG A 200 6.18 -24.42 -9.18
C ARG A 200 5.63 -23.01 -8.98
N THR A 201 6.23 -22.22 -8.08
CA THR A 201 5.78 -20.86 -7.78
C THR A 201 5.82 -19.97 -9.04
N VAL A 202 6.89 -20.07 -9.84
CA VAL A 202 7.01 -19.30 -11.08
C VAL A 202 5.98 -19.76 -12.12
N ALA A 203 5.78 -21.07 -12.28
CA ALA A 203 4.80 -21.62 -13.22
C ALA A 203 3.35 -21.21 -12.87
N ASP A 204 2.97 -21.35 -11.59
CA ASP A 204 1.66 -20.97 -11.08
C ASP A 204 1.38 -19.47 -11.30
N LEU A 205 2.36 -18.61 -11.02
CA LEU A 205 2.23 -17.16 -11.24
C LEU A 205 2.20 -16.80 -12.73
N ALA A 206 3.00 -17.46 -13.56
CA ALA A 206 2.99 -17.24 -15.01
C ALA A 206 1.64 -17.62 -15.65
N ALA A 207 0.98 -18.66 -15.13
CA ALA A 207 -0.35 -19.08 -15.58
C ALA A 207 -1.45 -18.03 -15.28
N LEU A 208 -1.19 -17.07 -14.38
CA LEU A 208 -2.09 -15.98 -14.04
C LEU A 208 -1.90 -14.74 -14.92
N HIS A 209 -1.15 -14.80 -16.02
CA HIS A 209 -1.14 -13.74 -17.03
C HIS A 209 -2.55 -13.60 -17.66
N PRO A 210 -3.09 -12.37 -17.86
CA PRO A 210 -2.43 -11.08 -17.77
C PRO A 210 -2.53 -10.40 -16.39
N THR A 211 -3.06 -11.05 -15.36
CA THR A 211 -3.09 -10.43 -14.02
C THR A 211 -1.68 -10.24 -13.48
N VAL A 212 -0.83 -11.28 -13.54
CA VAL A 212 0.58 -11.18 -13.15
C VAL A 212 1.40 -10.67 -14.34
N GLN A 213 1.96 -9.47 -14.19
CA GLN A 213 2.73 -8.76 -15.22
C GLN A 213 4.22 -9.05 -15.15
N SER A 214 4.76 -9.27 -13.95
CA SER A 214 6.18 -9.61 -13.77
C SER A 214 6.40 -10.44 -12.51
N ILE A 215 7.52 -11.17 -12.49
CA ILE A 215 7.98 -11.95 -11.34
C ILE A 215 9.44 -11.59 -11.08
N ALA A 216 9.72 -10.97 -9.93
CA ALA A 216 11.07 -10.69 -9.46
C ALA A 216 11.50 -11.75 -8.43
N VAL A 217 12.64 -12.40 -8.65
CA VAL A 217 13.23 -13.32 -7.68
C VAL A 217 14.45 -12.65 -7.07
N ILE A 218 14.45 -12.46 -5.74
CA ILE A 218 15.54 -11.83 -5.01
C ILE A 218 16.11 -12.79 -3.96
N PRO A 219 17.44 -12.88 -3.80
CA PRO A 219 18.02 -13.70 -2.75
C PRO A 219 17.70 -13.11 -1.36
N VAL A 220 17.62 -13.98 -0.36
CA VAL A 220 17.43 -13.55 1.03
C VAL A 220 18.53 -12.59 1.49
N GLY A 221 18.12 -11.44 2.04
CA GLY A 221 19.02 -10.47 2.65
C GLY A 221 19.22 -10.76 4.13
N LEU A 222 20.47 -11.02 4.53
CA LEU A 222 20.84 -11.34 5.92
C LEU A 222 21.80 -10.31 6.50
N THR A 223 21.54 -9.86 7.73
CA THR A 223 22.44 -8.94 8.45
C THR A 223 23.27 -9.68 9.53
N LYS A 224 24.26 -8.98 10.10
CA LYS A 224 25.02 -9.47 11.27
C LYS A 224 24.18 -9.58 12.55
N HIS A 225 22.97 -9.01 12.56
CA HIS A 225 22.04 -9.01 13.69
C HIS A 225 20.91 -10.03 13.53
N ARG A 226 20.99 -10.91 12.52
CA ARG A 226 19.94 -11.89 12.22
C ARG A 226 19.71 -12.90 13.35
N PRO A 227 18.49 -13.46 13.47
CA PRO A 227 18.24 -14.60 14.33
C PRO A 227 19.05 -15.85 13.92
N PRO A 228 19.41 -16.74 14.86
CA PRO A 228 20.02 -18.02 14.55
C PRO A 228 19.08 -18.88 13.67
N GLY A 229 19.62 -19.54 12.65
CA GLY A 229 18.88 -20.54 11.86
C GLY A 229 18.77 -20.27 10.36
N LEU A 230 19.02 -19.04 9.90
CA LEU A 230 19.17 -18.72 8.47
C LEU A 230 20.66 -18.56 8.12
N ARG A 231 21.11 -19.32 7.12
CA ARG A 231 22.48 -19.35 6.63
C ARG A 231 22.52 -18.98 5.15
#